data_AF-F9P486-F1
#
_entry.id   AF-F9P486-F1
#
_cell.length_a   1.000
_cell.length_b   1.000
_cell.length_c   1.000
_cell.angle_alpha   90.00
_cell.angle_beta   90.00
_cell.angle_gamma   90.00
#
_symmetry.space_group_name_H-M   'P 1'
#
loop_
_entity.id
_entity.type
_entity.pdbx_description
1 polymer ?
#
loop_
_entity_poly.entity_id
_entity_poly.type
_entity_poly.pdbx_seq_one_letter_code
_entity_poly.pdbx_strand_id
1 'polypeptide(L)'
;MRLFLLLLGITAIKWLSNKKIKLWKSLYYTNKIRRFAYTTSEKPLNIGQEKIPYSVADKRLANRSLLSLTVECEEDKIITSIKLPANHKAMKMVKELLPDIKNHLTELDPAYSFNDFTLESYRVYQAIGTRTK
;
A
#
# COMPACT_ATOMS: atom_id res chain seq x y z
N MET A 1 -17.35 -10.62 -41.45
CA MET A 1 -17.55 -11.46 -40.25
C MET A 1 -16.26 -12.05 -39.69
N ARG A 2 -15.46 -12.82 -40.45
CA ARG A 2 -14.25 -13.51 -39.95
C ARG A 2 -13.14 -12.59 -39.42
N LEU A 3 -12.84 -11.48 -40.12
CA LEU A 3 -11.81 -10.51 -39.71
C LEU A 3 -12.19 -9.76 -38.41
N PHE A 4 -13.47 -9.48 -38.24
CA PHE A 4 -14.02 -8.79 -37.07
C PHE A 4 -13.91 -9.65 -35.81
N LEU A 5 -14.19 -10.95 -35.93
CA LEU A 5 -14.02 -11.92 -34.83
C LEU A 5 -12.55 -12.09 -34.43
N LEU A 6 -11.63 -12.06 -35.39
CA LEU A 6 -10.19 -12.10 -35.11
C LEU A 6 -9.70 -10.85 -34.36
N LEU A 7 -10.14 -9.66 -34.78
CA LEU A 7 -9.86 -8.40 -34.08
C LEU A 7 -10.42 -8.37 -32.66
N LEU A 8 -11.65 -8.87 -32.47
CA LEU A 8 -12.26 -9.03 -31.14
C LEU A 8 -11.47 -10.02 -30.26
N GLY A 9 -11.00 -11.13 -30.84
CA GLY A 9 -10.15 -12.09 -30.15
C GLY A 9 -8.83 -11.48 -29.68
N ILE A 10 -8.11 -10.77 -30.57
CA ILE A 10 -6.82 -10.14 -30.24
C ILE A 10 -6.98 -9.06 -29.16
N THR A 11 -8.04 -8.24 -29.25
CA THR A 11 -8.31 -7.21 -28.25
C THR A 11 -8.69 -7.81 -26.90
N ALA A 12 -9.51 -8.86 -26.86
CA ALA A 12 -9.85 -9.57 -25.63
C ALA A 12 -8.62 -10.22 -24.96
N ILE A 13 -7.73 -10.83 -25.74
CA ILE A 13 -6.47 -11.43 -25.24
C ILE A 13 -5.56 -10.35 -24.65
N LYS A 14 -5.37 -9.23 -25.36
CA LYS A 14 -4.57 -8.10 -24.86
C LYS A 14 -5.17 -7.53 -23.56
N TRP A 15 -6.49 -7.37 -23.52
CA TRP A 15 -7.20 -6.87 -22.34
C TRP A 15 -7.02 -7.79 -21.12
N LEU A 16 -7.20 -9.10 -21.30
CA LEU A 16 -7.03 -10.08 -20.23
C LEU A 16 -5.58 -10.15 -19.73
N SER A 17 -4.61 -10.05 -20.64
CA SER A 17 -3.19 -9.99 -20.31
C SER A 17 -2.86 -8.76 -19.46
N ASN A 18 -3.31 -7.57 -19.90
CA ASN A 18 -3.12 -6.33 -19.16
C ASN A 18 -3.74 -6.39 -17.75
N LYS A 19 -4.95 -6.97 -17.62
CA LYS A 19 -5.61 -7.14 -16.32
C LYS A 19 -4.79 -8.05 -15.38
N LYS A 20 -4.25 -9.16 -15.90
CA LYS A 20 -3.38 -10.06 -15.11
C LYS A 20 -2.10 -9.35 -14.68
N ILE A 21 -1.43 -8.64 -15.59
CA ILE A 21 -0.18 -7.91 -15.28
C ILE A 21 -0.42 -6.89 -14.15
N LYS A 22 -1.51 -6.12 -14.22
CA LYS A 22 -1.89 -5.17 -13.16
C LYS A 22 -2.10 -5.87 -11.82
N LEU A 23 -2.85 -6.97 -11.80
CA LEU A 23 -3.10 -7.74 -10.58
C LEU A 23 -1.79 -8.26 -9.95
N TRP A 24 -0.88 -8.81 -10.76
CA TRP A 24 0.42 -9.26 -10.27
C TRP A 24 1.26 -8.11 -9.72
N LYS A 25 1.26 -6.96 -10.40
CA LYS A 25 1.94 -5.74 -9.93
C LYS A 25 1.38 -5.29 -8.57
N SER A 26 0.05 -5.23 -8.45
CA SER A 26 -0.65 -4.90 -7.20
C SER A 26 -0.30 -5.84 -6.05
N LEU A 27 -0.31 -7.16 -6.29
CA LEU A 27 0.06 -8.17 -5.29
C LEU A 27 1.53 -8.05 -4.88
N TYR A 28 2.42 -7.84 -5.85
CA TYR A 28 3.85 -7.64 -5.60
C TYR A 28 4.10 -6.40 -4.72
N TYR A 29 3.49 -5.26 -5.07
CA TYR A 29 3.65 -3.99 -4.35
C TYR A 29 3.09 -4.11 -2.94
N THR A 30 1.90 -4.68 -2.83
CA THR A 30 1.25 -4.98 -1.54
C THR A 30 2.17 -5.79 -0.64
N ASN A 31 2.75 -6.89 -1.15
CA ASN A 31 3.62 -7.75 -0.35
C ASN A 31 4.91 -7.03 0.07
N LYS A 32 5.53 -6.25 -0.83
CA LYS A 32 6.75 -5.49 -0.55
C LYS A 32 6.55 -4.48 0.58
N ILE A 33 5.50 -3.67 0.51
CA ILE A 33 5.26 -2.63 1.53
C ILE A 33 4.81 -3.26 2.85
N ARG A 34 4.01 -4.33 2.83
CA ARG A 34 3.67 -5.05 4.05
C ARG A 34 4.91 -5.55 4.78
N ARG A 35 5.88 -6.11 4.04
CA ARG A 35 7.16 -6.56 4.62
C ARG A 35 7.98 -5.40 5.15
N PHE A 36 8.00 -4.26 4.44
CA PHE A 36 8.68 -3.05 4.90
C PHE A 36 8.09 -2.49 6.19
N ALA A 37 6.75 -2.37 6.24
CA ALA A 37 6.04 -1.80 7.40
C ALA A 37 5.98 -2.76 8.60
N TYR A 38 6.27 -4.06 8.40
CA TYR A 38 6.21 -5.05 9.45
C TYR A 38 7.24 -4.74 10.53
N THR A 39 6.77 -4.41 11.72
CA THR A 39 7.66 -4.08 12.84
C THR A 39 8.10 -5.37 13.52
N THR A 40 9.22 -5.94 13.06
CA THR A 40 9.96 -7.00 13.77
C THR A 40 10.75 -6.38 14.92
N SER A 41 10.13 -6.24 16.09
CA SER A 41 10.72 -6.18 17.45
C SER A 41 11.95 -5.29 17.79
N GLU A 42 12.75 -4.76 16.86
CA GLU A 42 14.14 -4.36 17.13
C GLU A 42 14.55 -2.99 16.60
N LYS A 43 13.76 -2.31 15.77
CA LYS A 43 14.01 -0.87 15.59
C LYS A 43 13.41 -0.15 16.79
N PRO A 44 14.22 0.37 17.74
CA PRO A 44 13.74 1.51 18.50
C PRO A 44 13.37 2.54 17.44
N LEU A 45 12.12 2.99 17.45
CA LEU A 45 11.80 4.26 16.82
C LEU A 45 12.69 5.28 17.53
N ASN A 46 13.87 5.54 16.95
CA ASN A 46 14.81 6.55 17.41
C ASN A 46 14.16 7.91 17.15
N ILE A 47 13.22 8.26 18.02
CA ILE A 47 12.60 9.56 18.12
C ILE A 47 12.90 9.96 19.56
N GLY A 48 13.83 10.90 19.73
CA GLY A 48 14.49 11.27 20.99
C GLY A 48 13.58 11.88 22.05
N GLN A 49 12.56 11.15 22.50
CA GLN A 49 11.71 11.48 23.63
C GLN A 49 11.34 10.18 24.32
N GLU A 50 11.48 10.12 25.65
CA GLU A 50 11.06 9.00 26.50
C GLU A 50 9.62 8.57 26.16
N LYS A 51 9.47 7.59 25.27
CA LYS A 51 8.18 6.98 24.97
C LYS A 51 8.07 5.71 25.80
N ILE A 52 7.01 5.63 26.61
CA ILE A 52 6.57 4.40 27.29
C ILE A 52 6.66 3.26 26.28
N PRO A 53 7.40 2.18 26.57
CA PRO A 53 7.62 1.11 25.60
C PRO A 53 6.28 0.53 25.16
N TYR A 54 6.05 0.46 23.84
CA TYR A 54 4.86 -0.17 23.30
C TYR A 54 4.81 -1.64 23.74
N SER A 55 3.66 -2.05 24.29
CA SER A 55 3.44 -3.44 24.68
C SER A 55 3.55 -4.36 23.47
N VAL A 56 3.98 -5.60 23.69
CA VAL A 56 3.95 -6.67 22.68
C VAL A 56 2.54 -6.83 22.09
N ALA A 57 1.50 -6.62 22.89
CA ALA A 57 0.12 -6.66 22.43
C ALA A 57 -0.20 -5.54 21.43
N ASP A 58 0.22 -4.30 21.73
CA ASP A 58 -0.01 -3.16 20.84
C ASP A 58 0.75 -3.34 19.51
N LYS A 59 1.98 -3.85 19.55
CA LYS A 59 2.79 -4.16 18.36
C LYS A 59 2.13 -5.24 17.49
N ARG A 60 1.60 -6.31 18.12
CA ARG A 60 0.86 -7.36 17.42
C ARG A 60 -0.39 -6.81 16.72
N LEU A 61 -1.13 -5.90 17.37
CA LEU A 61 -2.30 -5.26 16.76
C LEU A 61 -1.93 -4.35 15.59
N ALA A 62 -0.84 -3.59 15.71
CA ALA A 62 -0.30 -2.78 14.62
C ALA A 62 0.08 -3.68 13.42
N ASN A 63 0.90 -4.71 13.63
CA ASN A 63 1.31 -5.65 12.59
C ASN A 63 0.11 -6.39 11.95
N ARG A 64 -0.90 -6.76 12.73
CA ARG A 64 -2.13 -7.39 12.19
C ARG A 64 -2.87 -6.44 11.26
N SER A 65 -2.89 -5.14 11.55
CA SER A 65 -3.56 -4.17 10.68
C SER A 65 -2.90 -4.00 9.32
N LEU A 66 -1.60 -4.32 9.19
CA LEU A 66 -0.89 -4.31 7.90
C LEU A 66 -1.45 -5.33 6.91
N LEU A 67 -2.19 -6.36 7.36
CA LEU A 67 -2.91 -7.25 6.46
C LEU A 67 -3.99 -6.54 5.64
N SER A 68 -4.46 -5.38 6.12
CA SER A 68 -5.38 -4.50 5.38
C SER A 68 -4.69 -3.52 4.45
N LEU A 69 -3.35 -3.41 4.51
CA LEU A 69 -2.59 -2.58 3.60
C LEU A 69 -2.63 -3.20 2.21
N THR A 70 -3.21 -2.52 1.23
CA THR A 70 -3.32 -2.98 -0.16
C THR A 70 -2.82 -1.90 -1.09
N VAL A 71 -2.27 -2.34 -2.22
CA VAL A 71 -1.87 -1.49 -3.34
C VAL A 71 -2.61 -1.96 -4.58
N GLU A 72 -3.40 -1.10 -5.16
CA GLU A 72 -4.13 -1.31 -6.40
C GLU A 72 -3.44 -0.52 -7.52
N CYS A 73 -3.08 -1.20 -8.60
CA CYS A 73 -2.38 -0.60 -9.73
C CYS A 73 -3.36 -0.49 -10.90
N GLU A 74 -3.77 0.74 -11.20
CA GLU A 74 -4.57 1.07 -12.36
C GLU A 74 -3.65 1.54 -13.51
N GLU A 75 -4.24 2.01 -14.62
CA GLU A 75 -3.46 2.44 -15.81
C GLU A 75 -2.63 3.69 -15.53
N ASP A 76 -3.23 4.67 -14.86
CA ASP A 76 -2.63 6.01 -14.68
C ASP A 76 -2.30 6.34 -13.22
N LYS A 77 -2.76 5.48 -12.29
CA LYS A 77 -2.62 5.71 -10.85
C LYS A 77 -2.37 4.43 -10.08
N ILE A 78 -1.76 4.59 -8.91
CA ILE A 78 -1.57 3.57 -7.90
C ILE A 78 -2.31 4.03 -6.66
N ILE A 79 -3.22 3.20 -6.14
CA ILE A 79 -3.98 3.49 -4.94
C ILE A 79 -3.46 2.62 -3.82
N THR A 80 -2.98 3.22 -2.75
CA THR A 80 -2.58 2.49 -1.55
C THR A 80 -3.56 2.77 -0.43
N SER A 81 -4.14 1.75 0.17
CA SER A 81 -5.09 1.89 1.28
C SER A 81 -4.70 1.03 2.47
N ILE A 82 -4.95 1.52 3.68
CA ILE A 82 -4.75 0.78 4.93
C ILE A 82 -5.83 1.12 5.95
N LYS A 83 -6.33 0.10 6.67
CA LYS A 83 -7.23 0.28 7.80
C LYS A 83 -6.45 0.25 9.10
N LEU A 84 -6.39 1.39 9.79
CA LEU A 84 -5.70 1.51 11.08
C LEU A 84 -6.42 0.69 12.17
N PRO A 85 -5.70 0.16 13.18
CA PRO A 85 -6.30 -0.59 14.29
C PRO A 85 -7.15 0.32 15.20
N ALA A 86 -8.03 -0.30 16.01
CA ALA A 86 -8.98 0.45 16.85
C ALA A 86 -8.34 1.00 18.13
N ASN A 87 -7.32 0.30 18.62
CA ASN A 87 -6.57 0.66 19.81
C ASN A 87 -5.74 1.91 19.52
N HIS A 88 -5.83 2.93 20.39
CA HIS A 88 -5.17 4.22 20.22
C HIS A 88 -3.63 4.12 20.09
N LYS A 89 -2.97 3.29 20.91
CA LYS A 89 -1.51 3.11 20.86
C LYS A 89 -1.08 2.42 19.56
N ALA A 90 -1.78 1.36 19.17
CA ALA A 90 -1.51 0.67 17.91
C ALA A 90 -1.81 1.57 16.69
N MET A 91 -2.87 2.38 16.77
CA MET A 91 -3.24 3.32 15.72
C MET A 91 -2.14 4.37 15.53
N LYS A 92 -1.63 4.92 16.64
CA LYS A 92 -0.52 5.87 16.63
C LYS A 92 0.72 5.29 15.96
N MET A 93 1.10 4.05 16.30
CA MET A 93 2.23 3.35 15.66
C MET A 93 2.09 3.27 14.15
N VAL A 94 0.95 2.79 13.66
CA VAL A 94 0.76 2.66 12.20
C VAL A 94 0.67 4.03 11.52
N LYS A 95 0.08 5.02 12.18
CA LYS A 95 0.01 6.40 11.65
C LYS A 95 1.39 7.04 11.52
N GLU A 96 2.29 6.80 12.48
CA GLU A 96 3.69 7.24 12.44
C GLU A 96 4.46 6.59 11.26
N LEU A 97 4.06 5.40 10.79
CA LEU A 97 4.70 4.70 9.65
C LEU A 97 4.21 5.16 8.27
N LEU A 98 3.10 5.90 8.17
CA LEU A 98 2.51 6.28 6.87
C LEU A 98 3.45 7.11 5.98
N PRO A 99 4.20 8.11 6.50
CA PRO A 99 5.16 8.85 5.68
C PRO A 99 6.29 7.96 5.14
N ASP A 100 6.79 7.03 5.95
CA ASP A 100 7.84 6.09 5.55
C ASP A 100 7.34 5.13 4.47
N ILE A 101 6.09 4.66 4.61
CA ILE A 101 5.42 3.85 3.58
C ILE A 101 5.32 4.62 2.25
N LYS A 102 4.94 5.90 2.29
CA LYS A 102 4.88 6.76 1.10
C LYS A 102 6.25 6.89 0.44
N ASN A 103 7.30 7.14 1.22
CA ASN A 103 8.66 7.27 0.68
C ASN A 103 9.11 5.96 0.04
N HIS A 104 8.86 4.82 0.68
CA HIS A 104 9.23 3.52 0.13
C HIS A 104 8.42 3.16 -1.13
N LEU A 105 7.16 3.60 -1.24
CA LEU A 105 6.36 3.50 -2.46
C LEU A 105 7.00 4.26 -3.62
N THR A 106 7.44 5.50 -3.37
CA THR A 106 8.14 6.33 -4.36
C THR A 106 9.49 5.72 -4.77
N GLU A 107 10.24 5.13 -3.83
CA GLU A 107 11.47 4.39 -4.14
C GLU A 107 11.21 3.15 -5.01
N LEU A 108 10.13 2.44 -4.72
CA LEU A 108 9.77 1.20 -5.41
C LEU A 108 9.28 1.44 -6.84
N ASP A 109 8.64 2.59 -7.11
CA ASP A 109 8.25 3.01 -8.45
C ASP A 109 8.44 4.53 -8.65
N PRO A 110 9.66 4.98 -9.03
CA PRO A 110 9.99 6.40 -9.18
C PRO A 110 9.20 7.11 -10.30
N ALA A 111 8.50 6.35 -11.15
CA ALA A 111 7.62 6.91 -12.18
C ALA A 111 6.28 7.43 -11.61
N TYR A 112 6.03 7.28 -10.31
CA TYR A 112 4.82 7.76 -9.64
C TYR A 112 5.16 8.70 -8.50
N SER A 113 4.43 9.81 -8.42
CA SER A 113 4.45 10.72 -7.28
C SER A 113 3.24 10.47 -6.40
N PHE A 114 3.46 10.17 -5.13
CA PHE A 114 2.42 9.84 -4.16
C PHE A 114 2.04 11.04 -3.28
N ASN A 115 0.74 11.25 -3.13
CA ASN A 115 0.19 12.17 -2.14
C ASN A 115 0.33 11.61 -0.71
N ASP A 116 0.17 12.49 0.28
CA ASP A 116 0.09 12.06 1.67
C ASP A 116 -1.16 11.21 1.93
N PHE A 117 -1.05 10.31 2.91
CA PHE A 117 -2.18 9.50 3.34
C PHE A 117 -3.27 10.38 3.97
N THR A 118 -4.46 10.39 3.36
CA THR A 118 -5.64 11.10 3.86
C THR A 118 -6.68 10.11 4.36
N LEU A 119 -7.56 10.57 5.25
CA LEU A 119 -8.67 9.77 5.75
C LEU A 119 -9.75 9.68 4.67
N GLU A 120 -10.00 8.48 4.16
CA GLU A 120 -11.02 8.22 3.14
C GLU A 120 -12.33 7.76 3.80
N SER A 121 -12.25 6.87 4.78
CA SER A 121 -13.38 6.37 5.54
C SER A 121 -12.96 6.06 6.98
N TYR A 122 -13.88 5.56 7.82
CA TYR A 122 -13.61 5.30 9.24
C TYR A 122 -12.38 4.40 9.44
N ARG A 123 -11.28 5.03 9.88
CA ARG A 123 -9.93 4.45 10.07
C ARG A 123 -9.28 3.93 8.79
N VAL A 124 -9.83 4.21 7.61
CA VAL A 124 -9.23 3.86 6.32
C VAL A 124 -8.49 5.07 5.80
N TYR A 125 -7.18 4.90 5.62
CA TYR A 125 -6.31 5.92 5.07
C TYR A 125 -5.85 5.51 3.68
N GLN A 126 -5.82 6.48 2.77
CA GLN A 126 -5.48 6.25 1.37
C GLN A 126 -4.43 7.26 0.89
N ALA A 127 -3.49 6.78 0.10
CA ALA A 127 -2.56 7.58 -0.67
C ALA A 127 -2.72 7.22 -2.16
N ILE A 128 -2.65 8.22 -3.03
CA ILE A 128 -2.76 8.04 -4.47
C ILE A 128 -1.45 8.48 -5.12
N GLY A 129 -0.84 7.57 -5.86
CA GLY A 129 0.29 7.80 -6.74
C GLY A 129 -0.17 8.08 -8.15
N THR A 130 0.21 9.22 -8.71
CA THR A 130 -0.04 9.55 -10.12
C THR A 130 1.25 9.52 -10.90
N ARG A 131 1.21 9.04 -12.14
CA ARG A 131 2.40 8.97 -12.98
C ARG A 131 2.97 10.37 -13.23
N THR A 132 4.26 10.55 -12.95
CA THR A 132 4.98 11.78 -13.30
C THR A 132 5.12 11.84 -14.83
N LYS A 133 4.66 12.94 -15.43
CA LYS A 133 4.75 13.19 -16.87
C LYS A 133 6.19 13.41 -17.31
#